data_AF-A0A3L7NTS0-F1
#
_entry.id   AF-A0A3L7NTS0-F1
#
_cell.length_a   1.000
_cell.length_b   1.000
_cell.length_c   1.000
_cell.angle_alpha   90.00
_cell.angle_beta   90.00
_cell.angle_gamma   90.00
#
_symmetry.space_group_name_H-M   'P 1'
#
loop_
_entity.id
_entity.type
_entity.pdbx_description
1 polymer ?
#
loop_
_entity_poly.entity_id
_entity_poly.type
_entity_poly.pdbx_seq_one_letter_code
_entity_poly.pdbx_strand_id
1 'polypeptide(L)'
;MVSAEWRWVWLLCLECVPPKPYGISWQTIRPKRTECTNLLVPTCVSASHAAYGSLRMEPVYMALGQAASTAAVFAIRGSCAVQDVPYAKLRERLIADGARLSENDAP
;
A
#
# COMPACT_ATOMS: atom_id res chain seq x y z
N MET A 1 18.85 9.51 -13.02
CA MET A 1 18.91 8.42 -14.02
C MET A 1 17.92 7.27 -13.77
N VAL A 2 17.00 7.33 -12.78
CA VAL A 2 16.02 6.23 -12.49
C VAL A 2 14.55 6.65 -12.74
N SER A 3 14.29 7.78 -13.40
CA SER A 3 12.93 8.34 -13.51
C SER A 3 12.21 8.06 -14.84
N ALA A 4 12.87 7.46 -15.84
CA ALA A 4 12.33 7.31 -17.19
C ALA A 4 11.80 5.89 -17.53
N GLU A 5 12.29 4.84 -16.85
CA GLU A 5 11.91 3.45 -17.16
C GLU A 5 10.53 3.05 -16.60
N TRP A 6 10.13 3.63 -15.47
CA TRP A 6 8.84 3.33 -14.83
C TRP A 6 7.62 3.79 -15.64
N ARG A 7 7.79 4.70 -16.60
CA ARG A 7 6.73 5.17 -17.48
C ARG A 7 6.35 4.16 -18.57
N TRP A 8 7.27 3.25 -18.93
CA TRP A 8 7.06 2.24 -19.97
C TRP A 8 6.38 0.97 -19.45
N VAL A 9 6.69 0.54 -18.22
CA VAL A 9 6.04 -0.64 -17.58
C VAL A 9 4.53 -0.45 -17.44
N TRP A 10 4.08 0.78 -17.15
CA TRP A 10 2.65 1.11 -17.09
C TRP A 10 1.96 1.17 -18.46
N LEU A 11 2.71 1.35 -19.55
CA LEU A 11 2.16 1.60 -20.88
C LEU A 11 1.83 0.30 -21.64
N LEU A 12 2.44 -0.82 -21.28
CA LEU A 12 2.22 -2.13 -21.91
C LEU A 12 1.02 -2.92 -21.34
N CYS A 13 0.41 -2.48 -20.23
CA CYS A 13 -0.73 -3.13 -19.59
C CYS A 13 -2.04 -2.31 -19.73
N LEU A 14 -2.15 -1.52 -20.79
CA LEU A 14 -3.27 -0.59 -21.02
C LEU A 14 -4.51 -1.25 -21.65
N GLU A 15 -4.43 -2.49 -22.12
CA GLU A 15 -5.54 -3.15 -22.84
C GLU A 15 -6.57 -3.82 -21.92
N CYS A 16 -6.31 -3.96 -20.62
CA CYS A 16 -7.26 -4.57 -19.67
C CYS A 16 -7.25 -3.87 -18.30
N VAL A 17 -7.25 -2.54 -18.30
CA VAL A 17 -7.42 -1.77 -17.05
C VAL A 17 -8.89 -1.91 -16.61
N PRO A 18 -9.19 -2.51 -15.45
CA PRO A 18 -10.56 -2.50 -14.93
C PRO A 18 -11.03 -1.04 -14.81
N PRO A 19 -12.29 -0.72 -15.11
CA PRO A 19 -12.77 0.66 -15.24
C PRO A 19 -12.62 1.51 -13.97
N LYS A 20 -12.28 0.89 -12.83
CA LYS A 20 -11.94 1.56 -11.58
C LYS A 20 -10.73 0.89 -10.91
N PRO A 21 -9.79 1.68 -10.34
CA PRO A 21 -8.77 1.16 -9.45
C PRO A 21 -9.46 0.53 -8.22
N TYR A 22 -9.09 -0.70 -7.87
CA TYR A 22 -9.58 -1.34 -6.67
C TYR A 22 -8.72 -0.92 -5.47
N GLY A 23 -9.37 -0.57 -4.36
CA GLY A 23 -8.68 -0.18 -3.14
C GLY A 23 -8.11 -1.39 -2.40
N ILE A 24 -6.88 -1.27 -1.91
CA ILE A 24 -6.30 -2.22 -0.96
C ILE A 24 -6.54 -1.68 0.44
N SER A 25 -7.28 -2.42 1.26
CA SER A 25 -7.52 -2.02 2.65
C SER A 25 -6.23 -2.09 3.46
N TRP A 26 -5.99 -1.08 4.29
CA TRP A 26 -4.92 -1.07 5.28
C TRP A 26 -4.96 -2.29 6.21
N GLN A 27 -6.17 -2.80 6.48
CA GLN A 27 -6.37 -3.95 7.36
C GLN A 27 -5.78 -5.24 6.79
N THR A 28 -5.58 -5.35 5.47
CA THR A 28 -5.08 -6.58 4.85
C THR A 28 -3.60 -6.82 5.15
N ILE A 29 -2.83 -5.78 5.45
CA ILE A 29 -1.39 -5.84 5.76
C ILE A 29 -1.14 -6.11 7.25
N ARG A 30 -2.17 -5.93 8.09
CA ARG A 30 -2.04 -5.87 9.54
C ARG A 30 -2.77 -7.04 10.23
N PRO A 31 -2.08 -7.87 11.01
CA PRO A 31 -2.71 -8.96 11.76
C PRO A 31 -3.59 -8.43 12.89
N LYS A 32 -4.46 -9.31 13.41
CA LYS A 32 -5.30 -8.98 14.56
C LYS A 32 -4.42 -8.64 15.77
N ARG A 33 -4.89 -7.70 16.60
CA ARG A 33 -4.19 -7.28 17.83
C ARG A 33 -3.87 -8.46 18.77
N THR A 34 -4.73 -9.48 18.76
CA THR A 34 -4.59 -10.69 19.57
C THR A 34 -3.46 -11.62 19.12
N GLU A 35 -3.02 -11.51 17.87
CA GLU A 35 -2.02 -12.41 17.29
C GLU A 35 -0.63 -11.77 17.34
N CYS A 36 -0.48 -10.53 16.85
CA CYS A 36 0.80 -9.81 16.83
C CYS A 36 0.60 -8.30 16.94
N THR A 37 1.47 -7.60 17.66
CA THR A 37 1.41 -6.13 17.86
C THR A 37 2.50 -5.37 17.09
N ASN A 38 3.53 -6.06 16.60
CA ASN A 38 4.74 -5.50 16.00
C ASN A 38 5.04 -6.05 14.58
N LEU A 39 4.08 -6.75 13.97
CA LEU A 39 4.26 -7.40 12.68
C LEU A 39 3.45 -6.70 11.58
N LEU A 40 4.10 -6.40 10.46
CA LEU A 40 3.49 -5.94 9.22
C LEU A 40 3.92 -6.86 8.09
N VAL A 41 2.98 -7.31 7.26
CA VAL A 41 3.28 -8.23 6.17
C VAL A 41 2.67 -7.72 4.87
N PRO A 42 3.43 -6.99 4.03
CA PRO A 42 2.91 -6.40 2.80
C PRO A 42 2.63 -7.42 1.68
N THR A 43 3.16 -8.64 1.78
CA THR A 43 3.10 -9.67 0.74
C THR A 43 2.07 -10.78 1.00
N CYS A 44 1.73 -11.03 2.27
CA CYS A 44 0.83 -12.12 2.69
C CYS A 44 -0.61 -11.64 2.86
N VAL A 45 -1.14 -10.99 1.83
CA VAL A 45 -2.51 -10.47 1.82
C VAL A 45 -3.49 -11.52 1.28
N SER A 46 -4.62 -11.68 1.97
CA SER A 46 -5.71 -12.55 1.51
C SER A 46 -6.51 -11.82 0.43
N ALA A 47 -6.42 -12.30 -0.80
CA ALA A 47 -7.14 -11.77 -1.94
C ALA A 47 -7.64 -12.91 -2.84
N SER A 48 -8.71 -12.68 -3.60
CA SER A 48 -9.16 -13.60 -4.64
C SER A 48 -8.05 -13.85 -5.66
N HIS A 49 -8.01 -15.05 -6.25
CA HIS A 49 -6.97 -15.44 -7.20
C HIS A 49 -6.74 -14.44 -8.34
N ALA A 50 -7.83 -13.87 -8.88
CA ALA A 50 -7.78 -12.83 -9.91
C ALA A 50 -7.12 -11.51 -9.42
N ALA A 51 -7.43 -11.08 -8.19
CA ALA A 51 -6.85 -9.87 -7.59
C ALA A 51 -5.41 -10.09 -7.11
N TYR A 52 -5.04 -11.32 -6.76
CA TYR A 52 -3.68 -11.66 -6.37
C TYR A 52 -2.69 -11.55 -7.54
N GLY A 53 -3.16 -11.82 -8.77
CA GLY A 53 -2.35 -11.64 -9.98
C GLY A 53 -1.87 -10.19 -10.17
N SER A 54 -2.76 -9.21 -9.97
CA SER A 54 -2.40 -7.79 -10.06
C SER A 54 -1.66 -7.27 -8.82
N LEU A 55 -1.91 -7.83 -7.64
CA LEU A 55 -1.22 -7.42 -6.41
C LEU A 55 0.27 -7.79 -6.41
N ARG A 56 0.65 -8.85 -7.15
CA ARG A 56 2.04 -9.30 -7.29
C ARG A 56 2.89 -8.48 -8.25
N MET A 57 2.31 -7.47 -8.89
CA MET A 57 3.04 -6.54 -9.73
C MET A 57 4.03 -5.74 -8.87
N GLU A 58 5.27 -5.62 -9.33
CA GLU A 58 6.33 -4.83 -8.71
C GLU A 58 5.88 -3.43 -8.23
N PRO A 59 5.16 -2.61 -9.03
CA PRO A 59 4.69 -1.30 -8.57
C PRO A 59 3.73 -1.37 -7.38
N VAL A 60 2.91 -2.42 -7.29
CA VAL A 60 1.97 -2.60 -6.17
C VAL A 60 2.71 -3.01 -4.91
N TYR A 61 3.69 -3.92 -5.02
CA TYR A 61 4.53 -4.28 -3.88
C TYR A 61 5.38 -3.13 -3.37
N MET A 62 5.91 -2.28 -4.25
CA MET A 62 6.63 -1.08 -3.83
C MET A 62 5.73 -0.11 -3.05
N ALA A 63 4.50 0.12 -3.51
CA ALA A 63 3.54 0.97 -2.80
C ALA A 63 3.14 0.39 -1.43
N LEU A 64 2.86 -0.91 -1.37
CA LEU A 64 2.54 -1.59 -0.11
C LEU A 64 3.72 -1.57 0.87
N GLY A 65 4.94 -1.74 0.37
CA GLY A 65 6.16 -1.61 1.17
C GLY A 65 6.31 -0.21 1.76
N GLN A 66 6.12 0.83 0.96
CA GLN A 66 6.20 2.21 1.43
C GLN A 66 5.13 2.52 2.49
N ALA A 67 3.89 2.07 2.29
CA ALA A 67 2.83 2.20 3.29
C ALA A 67 3.17 1.47 4.61
N ALA A 68 3.66 0.22 4.52
CA ALA A 68 4.03 -0.58 5.68
C ALA A 68 5.20 0.05 6.47
N SER A 69 6.26 0.46 5.79
CA SER A 69 7.42 1.09 6.43
C SER A 69 7.06 2.42 7.09
N THR A 70 6.22 3.23 6.45
CA THR A 70 5.76 4.51 7.01
C THR A 70 4.97 4.29 8.30
N ALA A 71 4.05 3.31 8.31
CA ALA A 71 3.32 2.95 9.52
C ALA A 71 4.22 2.39 10.62
N ALA A 72 5.22 1.57 10.26
CA ALA A 72 6.20 1.06 11.22
C ALA A 72 6.98 2.20 11.91
N VAL A 73 7.40 3.21 11.16
CA VAL A 73 8.08 4.40 11.72
C VAL A 73 7.17 5.14 12.69
N PHE A 74 5.89 5.32 12.35
CA PHE A 74 4.93 5.94 13.27
C PHE A 74 4.68 5.12 14.53
N ALA A 75 4.59 3.80 14.40
CA ALA A 75 4.46 2.89 15.54
C ALA A 75 5.68 2.98 16.48
N ILE A 76 6.89 2.96 15.92
CA ILE A 76 8.14 3.08 16.69
C ILE A 76 8.20 4.45 17.40
N ARG A 77 7.94 5.54 16.69
CA ARG A 77 7.98 6.91 17.27
C ARG A 77 6.89 7.13 18.32
N GLY A 78 5.72 6.55 18.12
CA GLY A 78 4.61 6.63 19.06
C GLY A 78 4.68 5.62 20.20
N SER A 79 5.69 4.72 20.20
CA SER A 79 5.77 3.56 21.10
C SER A 79 4.43 2.83 21.22
N CYS A 80 3.73 2.70 20.10
CA CYS A 80 2.41 2.10 20.03
C CYS A 80 2.41 0.86 19.14
N ALA A 81 1.41 -0.02 19.33
CA ALA A 81 1.23 -1.15 18.46
C ALA A 81 0.87 -0.67 17.04
N VAL A 82 1.21 -1.47 16.02
CA VAL A 82 0.93 -1.10 14.63
C VAL A 82 -0.58 -0.96 14.34
N GLN A 83 -1.41 -1.58 15.17
CA GLN A 83 -2.87 -1.44 15.17
C GLN A 83 -3.35 -0.05 15.59
N ASP A 84 -2.61 0.59 16.49
CA ASP A 84 -2.98 1.86 17.12
C ASP A 84 -2.38 3.07 16.36
N VAL A 85 -1.75 2.85 15.20
CA VAL A 85 -1.22 3.92 14.35
C VAL A 85 -2.38 4.79 13.82
N PRO A 86 -2.34 6.12 14.02
CA PRO A 86 -3.39 7.01 13.55
C PRO A 86 -3.40 7.09 12.03
N TYR A 87 -4.48 6.57 11.42
CA TYR A 87 -4.65 6.52 9.96
C TYR A 87 -4.60 7.91 9.31
N ALA A 88 -5.10 8.95 9.98
CA ALA A 88 -5.04 10.33 9.47
C ALA A 88 -3.59 10.79 9.16
N LYS A 89 -2.67 10.57 10.12
CA LYS A 89 -1.26 10.92 9.95
C LYS A 89 -0.57 10.06 8.89
N LEU A 90 -0.94 8.77 8.83
CA LEU A 90 -0.44 7.87 7.80
C LEU A 90 -0.89 8.32 6.41
N ARG A 91 -2.18 8.65 6.24
CA ARG A 91 -2.75 9.15 4.98
C ARG A 91 -2.08 10.44 4.52
N GLU A 92 -1.95 11.43 5.39
CA GLU A 92 -1.28 12.69 5.08
C GLU A 92 0.16 12.47 4.59
N ARG A 93 0.90 11.60 5.28
CA ARG A 93 2.28 11.28 4.88
C ARG A 93 2.34 10.58 3.53
N LEU A 94 1.47 9.60 3.30
CA LEU A 94 1.40 8.86 2.05
C LEU A 94 1.05 9.78 0.87
N ILE A 95 0.13 10.73 1.05
CA ILE A 95 -0.22 11.72 0.03
C ILE A 95 0.96 12.66 -0.24
N ALA A 96 1.67 13.11 0.80
CA ALA A 96 2.86 13.93 0.63
C ALA A 96 3.98 13.20 -0.13
N ASP A 97 4.09 11.88 0.04
CA ASP A 97 5.03 11.03 -0.69
C ASP A 97 4.53 10.67 -2.12
N GLY A 98 3.35 11.14 -2.53
CA GLY A 98 2.79 10.97 -3.87
C GLY A 98 1.96 9.68 -4.08
N ALA A 99 1.60 8.98 -3.01
CA ALA A 99 0.75 7.79 -3.09
C ALA A 99 -0.72 8.15 -3.35
N ARG A 100 -1.38 7.43 -4.26
CA ARG A 100 -2.82 7.58 -4.56
C ARG A 100 -3.65 6.59 -3.74
N LEU A 101 -4.51 7.10 -2.85
CA LEU A 101 -5.28 6.28 -1.90
C LEU A 101 -6.77 6.19 -2.21
N SER A 102 -7.30 7.13 -2.99
CA SER A 102 -8.68 7.11 -3.50
C SER A 102 -8.75 7.69 -4.91
N GLU A 103 -9.83 7.40 -5.63
CA GLU A 103 -10.10 7.93 -7.00
C GLU A 103 -10.06 9.48 -7.04
N ASN A 104 -10.31 10.13 -5.91
CA ASN A 104 -10.34 11.59 -5.77
C ASN A 104 -8.98 12.21 -5.36
N ASP A 105 -7.94 11.39 -5.16
CA ASP A 105 -6.59 11.87 -4.82
C ASP A 105 -5.75 11.96 -6.12
N ALA A 106 -6.05 12.93 -6.96
CA ALA A 106 -5.28 13.36 -8.13
C ALA A 106 -5.01 14.88 -8.01
N PRO A 107 -3.95 15.44 -8.64
CA PRO A 107 -3.60 16.85 -8.48
C PRO A 107 -4.74 17.82 -8.86
#